data_AF-A0A7C5NZC3-F1
#
_entry.id   AF-A0A7C5NZC3-F1
#
_cell.length_a   1.000
_cell.length_b   1.000
_cell.length_c   1.000
_cell.angle_alpha   90.00
_cell.angle_beta   90.00
_cell.angle_gamma   90.00
#
_symmetry.space_group_name_H-M   'P 1'
#
loop_
_entity.id
_entity.type
_entity.pdbx_description
1 polymer ?
#
loop_
_entity_poly.entity_id
_entity_poly.type
_entity_poly.pdbx_seq_one_letter_code
_entity_poly.pdbx_strand_id
1 'polypeptide(L)'
;MGSQGKVLLVGDNPFHGISHLSQERSRVRGDTPTNPEYAARLIGLSVENGADGFMFSVSGTTLSILDILRKNGDNDGLRLYAIVPYAYEYVRLAGTLGGVPGLAKKLVREIVFSGNFRAVASGLNGVVRSDLASLVKTYLLYEVSRVKRSAGGKAKLESVLLHQLITDLCLGLGLDWIFKLYTEFLLKKGITPGFNTGNFALLVKKLKKWDIDLEKVAIAAPFNKVGFQMVPSKEECEKALADLPKPNVLAISILAAGYLKPQEAVDYIAGLPNIKGVAVGVSKEKHAVETFKLLKERLS
;
A
#
# COMPACT_ATOMS: atom_id res chain seq x y z
N MET A 1 7.40 -18.40 -20.99
CA MET A 1 6.18 -17.70 -20.54
C MET A 1 6.43 -16.22 -20.73
N GLY A 2 5.69 -15.57 -21.63
CA GLY A 2 5.97 -14.18 -22.04
C GLY A 2 5.99 -13.25 -20.83
N SER A 3 7.06 -12.46 -20.69
CA SER A 3 7.14 -11.45 -19.65
C SER A 3 6.06 -10.40 -19.92
N GLN A 4 4.95 -10.48 -19.21
CA GLN A 4 4.12 -9.30 -19.03
C GLN A 4 5.00 -8.27 -18.30
N GLY A 5 5.14 -7.08 -18.88
CA GLY A 5 5.95 -6.00 -18.32
C GLY A 5 5.60 -5.70 -16.85
N LYS A 6 6.58 -5.22 -16.08
CA LYS A 6 6.40 -4.91 -14.66
C LYS A 6 5.43 -3.74 -14.51
N VAL A 7 4.53 -3.81 -13.53
CA VAL A 7 3.59 -2.71 -13.21
C VAL A 7 4.34 -1.55 -12.57
N LEU A 8 4.17 -0.34 -13.08
CA LEU A 8 4.85 0.87 -12.61
C LEU A 8 3.86 1.76 -11.85
N LEU A 9 4.11 2.00 -10.57
CA LEU A 9 3.17 2.72 -9.68
C LEU A 9 3.79 4.00 -9.14
N VAL A 10 2.99 5.05 -9.07
CA VAL A 10 3.31 6.23 -8.26
C VAL A 10 3.07 5.90 -6.80
N GLY A 11 4.01 6.26 -5.91
CA GLY A 11 3.88 6.12 -4.46
C GLY A 11 3.45 7.43 -3.80
N ASP A 12 2.68 7.34 -2.71
CA ASP A 12 2.05 8.49 -2.04
C ASP A 12 2.89 9.18 -0.95
N ASN A 13 3.98 8.57 -0.47
CA ASN A 13 4.81 9.13 0.61
C ASN A 13 5.14 10.63 0.44
N PRO A 14 5.53 11.14 -0.74
CA PRO A 14 5.78 12.57 -0.93
C PRO A 14 4.54 13.45 -0.70
N PHE A 15 3.34 12.94 -1.00
CA PHE A 15 2.08 13.67 -0.84
C PHE A 15 1.64 13.80 0.62
N HIS A 16 2.27 13.03 1.52
CA HIS A 16 2.13 13.18 2.97
C HIS A 16 3.32 13.89 3.62
N GLY A 17 4.26 14.43 2.82
CA GLY A 17 5.47 15.08 3.33
C GLY A 17 6.48 14.10 3.97
N ILE A 18 6.30 12.79 3.77
CA ILE A 18 7.13 11.75 4.38
C ILE A 18 8.45 11.62 3.60
N SER A 19 9.57 11.69 4.32
CA SER A 19 10.91 11.40 3.78
C SER A 19 11.73 10.61 4.80
N HIS A 20 12.15 9.39 4.44
CA HIS A 20 12.76 8.45 5.40
C HIS A 20 14.21 8.78 5.81
N LEU A 21 14.97 9.55 5.03
CA LEU A 21 16.37 9.89 5.36
C LEU A 21 16.62 11.40 5.51
N SER A 22 15.67 12.26 5.13
CA SER A 22 15.94 13.68 4.99
C SER A 22 14.91 14.52 5.74
N GLN A 23 14.96 14.50 7.07
CA GLN A 23 14.23 15.52 7.84
C GLN A 23 14.64 16.94 7.41
N GLU A 24 15.91 17.15 7.05
CA GLU A 24 16.39 18.44 6.52
C GLU A 24 15.86 18.77 5.11
N ARG A 25 15.73 17.80 4.19
CA ARG A 25 15.15 18.09 2.86
C ARG A 25 13.63 18.24 2.89
N SER A 26 12.93 17.76 3.92
CA SER A 26 11.51 18.09 4.10
C SER A 26 11.28 19.58 4.34
N ARG A 27 12.22 20.28 5.00
CA ARG A 27 12.18 21.75 5.17
C ARG A 27 12.40 22.52 3.86
N VAL A 28 13.23 22.00 2.95
CA VAL A 28 13.56 22.64 1.65
C VAL A 28 12.50 22.33 0.57
N ARG A 29 11.68 21.29 0.75
CA ARG A 29 10.71 20.81 -0.26
C ARG A 29 9.45 21.68 -0.38
N GLY A 30 9.16 22.54 0.60
CA GLY A 30 7.90 23.26 0.70
C GLY A 30 6.70 22.32 0.86
N ASP A 31 5.53 22.88 1.18
CA ASP A 31 4.28 22.09 1.33
C ASP A 31 3.64 21.72 -0.03
N THR A 32 4.24 22.11 -1.15
CA THR A 32 3.65 21.98 -2.51
C THR A 32 3.23 20.55 -2.87
N PRO A 33 3.99 19.47 -2.56
CA PRO A 33 3.56 18.11 -2.84
C PRO A 33 2.36 17.63 -2.01
N THR A 34 2.03 18.30 -0.90
CA THR A 34 0.86 17.98 -0.07
C THR A 34 -0.43 18.59 -0.59
N ASN A 35 -0.34 19.53 -1.54
CA ASN A 35 -1.47 20.05 -2.28
C ASN A 35 -2.05 18.94 -3.20
N PRO A 36 -3.33 18.55 -3.04
CA PRO A 36 -3.94 17.48 -3.82
C PRO A 36 -3.97 17.71 -5.34
N GLU A 37 -4.12 18.96 -5.80
CA GLU A 37 -4.13 19.30 -7.22
C GLU A 37 -2.75 19.09 -7.86
N TYR A 38 -1.69 19.52 -7.17
CA TYR A 38 -0.32 19.30 -7.61
C TYR A 38 0.04 17.81 -7.61
N ALA A 39 -0.34 17.08 -6.57
CA ALA A 39 -0.14 15.62 -6.50
C ALA A 39 -0.90 14.87 -7.61
N ALA A 40 -2.15 15.26 -7.92
CA ALA A 40 -2.90 14.72 -9.04
C ALA A 40 -2.18 14.99 -10.37
N ARG A 41 -1.65 16.20 -10.57
CA ARG A 41 -0.86 16.53 -11.75
C ARG A 41 0.41 15.68 -11.87
N LEU A 42 1.11 15.42 -10.76
CA LEU A 42 2.28 14.53 -10.76
C LEU A 42 1.91 13.09 -11.14
N ILE A 43 0.75 12.59 -10.70
CA ILE A 43 0.25 11.27 -11.11
C ILE A 43 -0.06 11.27 -12.62
N GLY A 44 -0.79 12.28 -13.12
CA GLY A 44 -1.10 12.40 -14.55
C GLY A 44 0.16 12.40 -15.43
N LEU A 45 1.14 13.25 -15.09
CA LEU A 45 2.43 13.27 -15.79
C LEU A 45 3.17 11.93 -15.70
N SER A 46 3.10 11.24 -14.57
CA SER A 46 3.73 9.92 -14.43
C SER A 46 3.07 8.89 -15.34
N VAL A 47 1.73 8.90 -15.44
CA VAL A 47 0.95 8.01 -16.32
C VAL A 47 1.26 8.26 -17.79
N GLU A 48 1.30 9.53 -18.22
CA GLU A 48 1.71 9.92 -19.58
C GLU A 48 3.11 9.38 -19.95
N ASN A 49 3.97 9.19 -18.95
CA ASN A 49 5.35 8.75 -19.12
C ASN A 49 5.59 7.26 -18.79
N GLY A 50 4.53 6.48 -18.54
CA GLY A 50 4.61 5.03 -18.40
C GLY A 50 4.13 4.44 -17.08
N ALA A 51 3.69 5.24 -16.11
CA ALA A 51 3.05 4.69 -14.92
C ALA A 51 1.71 4.03 -15.27
N ASP A 52 1.44 2.87 -14.69
CA ASP A 52 0.17 2.14 -14.81
C ASP A 52 -0.85 2.55 -13.74
N GLY A 53 -0.38 3.16 -12.65
CA GLY A 53 -1.20 3.23 -11.45
C GLY A 53 -0.64 4.00 -10.27
N PHE A 54 -1.37 3.89 -9.17
CA PHE A 54 -1.11 4.59 -7.92
C PHE A 54 -1.20 3.63 -6.73
N MET A 55 -0.12 3.56 -5.94
CA MET A 55 -0.07 2.88 -4.66
C MET A 55 -0.11 3.91 -3.53
N PHE A 56 -1.09 3.78 -2.64
CA PHE A 56 -1.38 4.84 -1.67
C PHE A 56 -2.03 4.33 -0.40
N SER A 57 -1.72 4.97 0.72
CA SER A 57 -2.45 4.86 1.97
C SER A 57 -3.77 5.60 1.87
N VAL A 58 -4.86 4.96 2.29
CA VAL A 58 -6.20 5.56 2.24
C VAL A 58 -6.30 6.65 3.31
N SER A 59 -6.27 7.91 2.87
CA SER A 59 -6.33 9.09 3.74
C SER A 59 -7.14 10.21 3.07
N GLY A 60 -7.49 11.26 3.82
CA GLY A 60 -8.20 12.42 3.24
C GLY A 60 -7.47 13.01 2.02
N THR A 61 -6.14 13.15 2.11
CA THR A 61 -5.31 13.67 1.02
C THR A 61 -5.39 12.79 -0.24
N THR A 62 -5.19 11.48 -0.12
CA THR A 62 -5.14 10.58 -1.28
C THR A 62 -6.52 10.37 -1.89
N LEU A 63 -7.58 10.39 -1.08
CA LEU A 63 -8.96 10.37 -1.56
C LEU A 63 -9.32 11.67 -2.31
N SER A 64 -8.82 12.84 -1.89
CA SER A 64 -8.97 14.08 -2.63
C SER A 64 -8.22 14.06 -3.96
N ILE A 65 -7.00 13.51 -3.99
CA ILE A 65 -6.23 13.31 -5.22
C ILE A 65 -7.00 12.43 -6.23
N LEU A 66 -7.55 11.30 -5.77
CA LEU A 66 -8.36 10.42 -6.62
C LEU A 66 -9.62 11.12 -7.16
N ASP A 67 -10.27 11.95 -6.34
CA ASP A 67 -11.44 12.74 -6.74
C ASP A 67 -11.12 13.76 -7.83
N ILE A 68 -9.95 14.41 -7.73
CA ILE A 68 -9.43 15.36 -8.74
C ILE A 68 -9.12 14.62 -10.05
N LEU A 69 -8.38 13.51 -10.01
CA LEU A 69 -8.10 12.69 -11.19
C LEU A 69 -9.39 12.24 -11.88
N ARG A 70 -10.39 11.81 -11.09
CA ARG A 70 -11.71 11.43 -11.63
C ARG A 70 -12.42 12.60 -12.30
N LYS A 71 -12.40 13.79 -11.70
CA LYS A 71 -13.04 15.00 -12.24
C LYS A 71 -12.37 15.49 -13.52
N ASN A 72 -11.05 15.34 -13.62
CA ASN A 72 -10.28 15.71 -14.80
C ASN A 72 -10.37 14.68 -15.94
N GLY A 73 -10.76 13.44 -15.63
CA GLY A 73 -10.80 12.34 -16.59
C GLY A 73 -9.47 11.57 -16.71
N ASP A 74 -8.49 11.88 -15.87
CA ASP A 74 -7.13 11.33 -15.88
C ASP A 74 -7.01 9.98 -15.15
N ASN A 75 -8.13 9.31 -14.88
CA ASN A 75 -8.19 8.07 -14.09
C ASN A 75 -8.59 6.84 -14.90
N ASP A 76 -8.73 6.97 -16.23
CA ASP A 76 -9.16 5.86 -17.08
C ASP A 76 -8.11 4.76 -17.13
N GLY A 77 -8.49 3.53 -16.77
CA GLY A 77 -7.58 2.39 -16.68
C GLY A 77 -6.56 2.46 -15.53
N LEU A 78 -6.59 3.50 -14.69
CA LEU A 78 -5.62 3.69 -13.61
C LEU A 78 -5.72 2.53 -12.58
N ARG A 79 -4.62 1.81 -12.39
CA ARG A 79 -4.55 0.69 -11.45
C ARG A 79 -4.29 1.17 -10.02
N LEU A 80 -5.16 0.83 -9.09
CA LEU A 80 -5.12 1.29 -7.71
C LEU A 80 -4.69 0.18 -6.75
N TYR A 81 -3.70 0.51 -5.91
CA TYR A 81 -3.17 -0.34 -4.85
C TYR A 81 -3.31 0.40 -3.52
N ALA A 82 -4.45 0.23 -2.86
CA ALA A 82 -4.78 0.93 -1.64
C ALA A 82 -4.13 0.26 -0.42
N ILE A 83 -3.63 1.02 0.55
CA ILE A 83 -3.02 0.55 1.79
C ILE A 83 -3.90 0.99 2.96
N VAL A 84 -4.34 0.03 3.79
CA VAL A 84 -5.25 0.26 4.92
C VAL A 84 -4.78 -0.47 6.17
N PRO A 85 -5.03 0.05 7.38
CA PRO A 85 -5.41 1.43 7.69
C PRO A 85 -4.25 2.41 7.43
N TYR A 86 -4.53 3.70 7.23
CA TYR A 86 -3.46 4.71 7.29
C TYR A 86 -3.01 4.92 8.75
N ALA A 87 -2.01 4.15 9.19
CA ALA A 87 -1.61 4.05 10.60
C ALA A 87 -1.19 5.39 11.23
N TYR A 88 -0.55 6.28 10.47
CA TYR A 88 -0.11 7.59 10.99
C TYR A 88 -1.26 8.48 11.42
N GLU A 89 -2.40 8.43 10.72
CA GLU A 89 -3.60 9.14 11.13
C GLU A 89 -4.12 8.62 12.47
N TYR A 90 -4.09 7.30 12.68
CA TYR A 90 -4.50 6.69 13.96
C TYR A 90 -3.56 7.05 15.11
N VAL A 91 -2.25 7.06 14.90
CA VAL A 91 -1.28 7.50 15.92
C VAL A 91 -1.50 8.96 16.30
N ARG A 92 -1.68 9.84 15.30
CA ARG A 92 -1.99 11.26 15.52
C ARG A 92 -3.30 11.44 16.26
N LEU A 93 -4.36 10.74 15.83
CA LEU A 93 -5.68 10.79 16.47
C LEU A 93 -5.65 10.25 17.90
N ALA A 94 -4.91 9.18 18.18
CA ALA A 94 -4.74 8.69 19.55
C ALA A 94 -4.06 9.75 20.42
N GLY A 95 -3.06 10.47 19.90
CA GLY A 95 -2.43 11.58 20.61
C GLY A 95 -3.38 12.72 20.95
N THR A 96 -4.40 12.99 20.12
CA THR A 96 -5.35 14.09 20.34
C THR A 96 -6.66 13.68 21.02
N LEU A 97 -7.01 12.38 21.02
CA LEU A 97 -8.28 11.87 21.54
C LEU A 97 -8.14 11.20 22.91
N GLY A 98 -7.07 11.46 23.67
CA GLY A 98 -6.89 10.83 24.99
C GLY A 98 -6.45 9.36 24.92
N GLY A 99 -5.66 9.01 23.90
CA GLY A 99 -5.06 7.69 23.72
C GLY A 99 -5.94 6.68 23.00
N VAL A 100 -5.57 5.40 23.14
CA VAL A 100 -6.28 4.25 22.56
C VAL A 100 -7.78 4.22 22.90
N PRO A 101 -8.22 4.54 24.13
CA PRO A 101 -9.65 4.53 24.48
C PRO A 101 -10.50 5.53 23.67
N GLY A 102 -10.03 6.77 23.48
CA GLY A 102 -10.79 7.76 22.73
C GLY A 102 -10.74 7.53 21.22
N LEU A 103 -9.66 6.95 20.71
CA LEU A 103 -9.62 6.49 19.33
C LEU A 103 -10.63 5.36 19.08
N ALA A 104 -10.73 4.38 19.98
CA ALA A 104 -11.71 3.30 19.89
C ALA A 104 -13.15 3.84 19.88
N LYS A 105 -13.46 4.82 20.74
CA LYS A 105 -14.78 5.49 20.77
C LYS A 105 -15.09 6.19 19.45
N LYS A 106 -14.12 6.89 18.84
CA LYS A 106 -14.29 7.56 17.54
C LYS A 106 -14.51 6.56 16.41
N LEU A 107 -13.73 5.48 16.35
CA LEU A 107 -13.87 4.44 15.33
C LEU A 107 -15.24 3.75 15.40
N VAL A 108 -15.68 3.37 16.60
CA VAL A 108 -17.02 2.80 16.81
C VAL A 108 -18.08 3.79 16.34
N ARG A 109 -17.93 5.08 16.67
CA ARG A 109 -18.83 6.13 16.20
C ARG A 109 -18.85 6.18 14.67
N GLU A 110 -17.72 6.34 13.99
CA GLU A 110 -17.66 6.41 12.53
C GLU A 110 -18.24 5.18 11.85
N ILE A 111 -17.99 3.98 12.38
CA ILE A 111 -18.58 2.73 11.90
C ILE A 111 -20.11 2.76 12.06
N VAL A 112 -20.63 3.15 13.23
CA VAL A 112 -22.08 3.25 13.51
C VAL A 112 -22.76 4.29 12.61
N PHE A 113 -22.14 5.46 12.44
CA PHE A 113 -22.66 6.55 11.60
C PHE A 113 -22.54 6.26 10.09
N SER A 114 -21.68 5.32 9.68
CA SER A 114 -21.52 4.91 8.28
C SER A 114 -22.66 4.03 7.72
N GLY A 115 -23.66 3.68 8.56
CA GLY A 115 -24.93 3.14 8.09
C GLY A 115 -24.88 1.67 7.70
N ASN A 116 -24.60 0.78 8.67
CA ASN A 116 -25.16 -0.57 8.77
C ASN A 116 -24.60 -1.29 10.01
N PHE A 117 -25.39 -1.41 11.08
CA PHE A 117 -25.74 -2.70 11.70
C PHE A 117 -26.64 -2.52 12.93
N ARG A 118 -27.79 -3.20 12.91
CA ARG A 118 -28.46 -3.75 14.10
C ARG A 118 -27.62 -4.95 14.56
N ALA A 119 -26.82 -4.81 15.62
CA ALA A 119 -26.43 -5.91 16.51
C ALA A 119 -25.38 -5.39 17.51
N VAL A 120 -25.85 -4.89 18.64
CA VAL A 120 -25.07 -4.89 19.88
C VAL A 120 -25.98 -5.51 20.93
N ALA A 121 -26.04 -6.83 20.94
CA ALA A 121 -26.60 -7.57 22.05
C ALA A 121 -25.99 -8.98 22.08
N SER A 122 -25.46 -9.32 23.26
CA SER A 122 -25.04 -10.64 23.78
C SER A 122 -23.58 -11.06 23.58
N GLY A 123 -22.94 -11.42 24.70
CA GLY A 123 -21.52 -11.79 24.84
C GLY A 123 -21.27 -13.28 25.08
N LEU A 124 -20.09 -13.58 25.68
CA LEU A 124 -19.38 -14.86 25.94
C LEU A 124 -18.41 -15.29 24.84
N ASN A 125 -17.10 -15.21 25.17
CA ASN A 125 -15.84 -15.68 24.55
C ASN A 125 -15.77 -16.14 23.07
N GLY A 126 -16.80 -16.77 22.50
CA GLY A 126 -16.98 -16.92 21.05
C GLY A 126 -17.51 -15.66 20.36
N VAL A 127 -18.32 -14.86 21.06
CA VAL A 127 -18.90 -13.62 20.53
C VAL A 127 -17.84 -12.55 20.28
N VAL A 128 -16.82 -12.44 21.14
CA VAL A 128 -15.75 -11.43 20.99
C VAL A 128 -14.97 -11.60 19.67
N ARG A 129 -14.70 -12.84 19.24
CA ARG A 129 -13.99 -13.11 17.98
C ARG A 129 -14.89 -12.92 16.76
N SER A 130 -16.16 -13.31 16.82
CA SER A 130 -17.11 -13.01 15.73
C SER A 130 -17.38 -11.51 15.60
N ASP A 131 -17.42 -10.79 16.71
CA ASP A 131 -17.59 -9.34 16.75
C ASP A 131 -16.37 -8.64 16.16
N LEU A 132 -15.15 -9.04 16.58
CA LEU A 132 -13.93 -8.48 16.03
C LEU A 132 -13.76 -8.79 14.54
N ALA A 133 -14.07 -10.02 14.12
CA ALA A 133 -14.05 -10.39 12.71
C ALA A 133 -15.05 -9.57 11.88
N SER A 134 -16.23 -9.31 12.42
CA SER A 134 -17.25 -8.47 11.79
C SER A 134 -16.81 -7.02 11.72
N LEU A 135 -16.23 -6.47 12.79
CA LEU A 135 -15.68 -5.12 12.81
C LEU A 135 -14.56 -4.92 11.80
N VAL A 136 -13.63 -5.87 11.69
CA VAL A 136 -12.55 -5.83 10.68
C VAL A 136 -13.13 -5.84 9.27
N LYS A 137 -14.10 -6.71 8.98
CA LYS A 137 -14.77 -6.76 7.67
C LYS A 137 -15.52 -5.47 7.36
N THR A 138 -16.23 -4.90 8.32
CA THR A 138 -16.96 -3.64 8.17
C THR A 138 -16.00 -2.49 7.91
N TYR A 139 -14.89 -2.42 8.64
CA TYR A 139 -13.84 -1.42 8.40
C TYR A 139 -13.24 -1.54 7.00
N LEU A 140 -12.87 -2.77 6.57
CA LEU A 140 -12.35 -3.01 5.22
C LEU A 140 -13.38 -2.62 4.14
N LEU A 141 -14.66 -2.93 4.35
CA LEU A 141 -15.72 -2.55 3.43
C LEU A 141 -15.88 -1.03 3.34
N TYR A 142 -15.80 -0.34 4.48
CA TYR A 142 -15.84 1.12 4.55
C TYR A 142 -14.68 1.75 3.76
N GLU A 143 -13.45 1.31 3.99
CA GLU A 143 -12.27 1.83 3.27
C GLU A 143 -12.34 1.54 1.76
N VAL A 144 -12.72 0.33 1.35
CA VAL A 144 -12.95 -0.01 -0.07
C VAL A 144 -14.01 0.89 -0.70
N SER A 145 -15.09 1.18 0.03
CA SER A 145 -16.17 2.03 -0.46
C SER A 145 -15.74 3.48 -0.63
N ARG A 146 -14.91 4.01 0.27
CA ARG A 146 -14.31 5.35 0.15
C ARG A 146 -13.43 5.45 -1.09
N VAL A 147 -12.55 4.48 -1.30
CA VAL A 147 -11.68 4.43 -2.49
C VAL A 147 -12.50 4.40 -3.77
N LYS A 148 -13.48 3.48 -3.88
CA LYS A 148 -14.34 3.37 -5.06
C LYS A 148 -15.14 4.66 -5.33
N ARG A 149 -15.62 5.32 -4.28
CA ARG A 149 -16.36 6.59 -4.40
C ARG A 149 -15.46 7.71 -4.95
N SER A 150 -14.27 7.88 -4.38
CA SER A 150 -13.33 8.92 -4.81
C SER A 150 -12.80 8.64 -6.22
N ALA A 151 -12.41 7.40 -6.51
CA ALA A 151 -11.83 7.04 -7.81
C ALA A 151 -12.87 6.93 -8.93
N GLY A 152 -14.15 6.68 -8.63
CA GLY A 152 -15.17 6.42 -9.65
C GLY A 152 -15.02 5.05 -10.33
N GLY A 153 -15.76 4.83 -11.41
CA GLY A 153 -15.85 3.53 -12.08
C GLY A 153 -14.78 3.24 -13.14
N LYS A 154 -14.01 4.25 -13.57
CA LYS A 154 -12.99 4.11 -14.63
C LYS A 154 -11.64 3.59 -14.13
N ALA A 155 -11.30 3.88 -12.88
CA ALA A 155 -10.11 3.34 -12.23
C ALA A 155 -10.38 1.92 -11.69
N LYS A 156 -9.35 1.08 -11.67
CA LYS A 156 -9.46 -0.31 -11.23
C LYS A 156 -8.75 -0.52 -9.90
N LEU A 157 -9.51 -0.84 -8.85
CA LEU A 157 -8.96 -1.27 -7.56
C LEU A 157 -8.44 -2.70 -7.67
N GLU A 158 -7.14 -2.85 -7.94
CA GLU A 158 -6.47 -4.14 -8.15
C GLU A 158 -6.22 -4.85 -6.81
N SER A 159 -5.75 -4.09 -5.81
CA SER A 159 -5.40 -4.63 -4.52
C SER A 159 -5.71 -3.64 -3.40
N VAL A 160 -6.10 -4.21 -2.27
CA VAL A 160 -6.05 -3.55 -0.97
C VAL A 160 -4.96 -4.27 -0.21
N LEU A 161 -4.05 -3.55 0.43
CA LEU A 161 -2.92 -4.07 1.20
C LEU A 161 -3.10 -3.70 2.67
N LEU A 162 -2.78 -4.63 3.58
CA LEU A 162 -2.61 -4.29 4.99
C LEU A 162 -1.36 -3.43 5.16
N HIS A 163 -1.50 -2.34 5.92
CA HIS A 163 -0.42 -1.44 6.24
C HIS A 163 0.69 -2.14 7.03
N GLN A 164 1.95 -1.75 6.79
CA GLN A 164 3.15 -2.37 7.37
C GLN A 164 3.07 -2.56 8.88
N LEU A 165 2.69 -1.53 9.64
CA LEU A 165 2.53 -1.63 11.09
C LEU A 165 1.59 -2.76 11.53
N ILE A 166 0.47 -2.94 10.83
CA ILE A 166 -0.52 -3.97 11.18
C ILE A 166 -0.03 -5.33 10.72
N THR A 167 0.48 -5.43 9.50
CA THR A 167 1.05 -6.67 8.95
C THR A 167 2.14 -7.21 9.88
N ASP A 168 3.13 -6.38 10.22
CA ASP A 168 4.31 -6.81 10.97
C ASP A 168 3.97 -7.11 12.44
N LEU A 169 3.04 -6.37 13.05
CA LEU A 169 2.51 -6.68 14.38
C LEU A 169 1.82 -8.05 14.41
N CYS A 170 0.89 -8.29 13.48
CA CYS A 170 0.16 -9.56 13.41
C CYS A 170 1.11 -10.71 13.06
N LEU A 171 2.11 -10.46 12.22
CA LEU A 171 3.14 -11.43 11.85
C LEU A 171 4.01 -11.83 13.04
N GLY A 172 4.48 -10.84 13.82
CA GLY A 172 5.30 -11.05 15.02
C GLY A 172 4.57 -11.80 16.13
N LEU A 173 3.27 -11.50 16.32
CA LEU A 173 2.41 -12.18 17.28
C LEU A 173 1.88 -13.54 16.79
N GLY A 174 2.10 -13.88 15.52
CA GLY A 174 1.64 -15.13 14.93
C GLY A 174 0.12 -15.23 14.74
N LEU A 175 -0.58 -14.11 14.54
CA LEU A 175 -2.04 -14.01 14.44
C LEU A 175 -2.55 -14.45 13.06
N ASP A 176 -2.37 -15.72 12.72
CA ASP A 176 -2.74 -16.33 11.42
C ASP A 176 -4.20 -16.06 11.02
N TRP A 177 -5.10 -16.04 11.99
CA TRP A 177 -6.52 -15.82 11.77
C TRP A 177 -6.84 -14.45 11.16
N ILE A 178 -6.05 -13.40 11.43
CA ILE A 178 -6.24 -12.07 10.83
C ILE A 178 -5.92 -12.15 9.35
N PHE A 179 -4.80 -12.78 8.99
CA PHE A 179 -4.38 -12.95 7.61
C PHE A 179 -5.40 -13.77 6.82
N LYS A 180 -5.91 -14.88 7.38
CA LYS A 180 -6.96 -15.71 6.75
C LYS A 180 -8.25 -14.93 6.55
N LEU A 181 -8.76 -14.30 7.62
CA LEU A 181 -9.99 -13.50 7.58
C LEU A 181 -9.92 -12.39 6.51
N TYR A 182 -8.81 -11.65 6.49
CA TYR A 182 -8.55 -10.57 5.55
C TYR A 182 -8.48 -11.06 4.10
N THR A 183 -7.70 -12.13 3.87
CA THR A 183 -7.49 -12.72 2.55
C THR A 183 -8.81 -13.24 1.97
N GLU A 184 -9.54 -14.06 2.74
CA GLU A 184 -10.83 -14.61 2.34
C GLU A 184 -11.85 -13.51 2.04
N PHE A 185 -11.89 -12.46 2.88
CA PHE A 185 -12.84 -11.36 2.72
C PHE A 185 -12.61 -10.60 1.40
N LEU A 186 -11.36 -10.24 1.08
CA LEU A 186 -11.06 -9.49 -0.15
C LEU A 186 -11.23 -10.35 -1.40
N LEU A 187 -10.82 -11.62 -1.36
CA LEU A 187 -11.04 -12.55 -2.48
C LEU A 187 -12.53 -12.72 -2.79
N LYS A 188 -13.39 -12.83 -1.77
CA LYS A 188 -14.87 -12.84 -1.95
C LYS A 188 -15.42 -11.55 -2.56
N LYS A 189 -14.71 -10.44 -2.46
CA LYS A 189 -15.06 -9.16 -3.10
C LYS A 189 -14.40 -8.97 -4.47
N GLY A 190 -13.65 -9.95 -4.96
CA GLY A 190 -12.93 -9.87 -6.23
C GLY A 190 -11.75 -8.91 -6.20
N ILE A 191 -11.18 -8.63 -5.02
CA ILE A 191 -10.04 -7.72 -4.83
C ILE A 191 -8.84 -8.56 -4.40
N THR A 192 -7.65 -8.30 -4.96
CA THR A 192 -6.44 -9.01 -4.54
C THR A 192 -6.04 -8.56 -3.13
N PRO A 193 -6.04 -9.44 -2.11
CA PRO A 193 -5.49 -9.10 -0.80
C PRO A 193 -3.99 -8.85 -0.91
N GLY A 194 -3.47 -7.93 -0.12
CA GLY A 194 -2.04 -7.74 -0.07
C GLY A 194 -1.50 -7.33 1.28
N PHE A 195 -0.18 -7.32 1.37
CA PHE A 195 0.53 -7.09 2.62
C PHE A 195 1.70 -6.15 2.34
N ASN A 196 1.69 -4.97 2.95
CA ASN A 196 2.88 -4.15 3.07
C ASN A 196 3.70 -4.66 4.27
N THR A 197 5.00 -4.90 4.13
CA THR A 197 5.85 -5.45 5.19
C THR A 197 7.30 -5.00 5.06
N GLY A 198 7.99 -4.82 6.20
CA GLY A 198 9.46 -4.77 6.22
C GLY A 198 10.11 -6.16 6.40
N ASN A 199 9.33 -7.15 6.85
CA ASN A 199 9.76 -8.48 7.27
C ASN A 199 9.46 -9.54 6.19
N PHE A 200 9.85 -9.26 4.95
CA PHE A 200 9.42 -10.02 3.77
C PHE A 200 9.71 -11.53 3.88
N ALA A 201 10.93 -11.93 4.25
CA ALA A 201 11.29 -13.34 4.34
C ALA A 201 10.45 -14.09 5.39
N LEU A 202 10.17 -13.45 6.53
CA LEU A 202 9.31 -14.00 7.58
C LEU A 202 7.86 -14.10 7.10
N LEU A 203 7.35 -13.08 6.41
CA LEU A 203 5.99 -13.08 5.87
C LEU A 203 5.80 -14.26 4.91
N VAL A 204 6.67 -14.42 3.92
CA VAL A 204 6.59 -15.54 2.94
C VAL A 204 6.58 -16.89 3.65
N LYS A 205 7.48 -17.10 4.61
CA LYS A 205 7.53 -18.33 5.41
C LYS A 205 6.23 -18.59 6.18
N LYS A 206 5.65 -17.55 6.79
CA LYS A 206 4.43 -17.68 7.60
C LYS A 206 3.18 -17.87 6.75
N LEU A 207 3.05 -17.18 5.62
CA LEU A 207 1.93 -17.39 4.69
C LEU A 207 1.88 -18.84 4.19
N LYS A 208 3.04 -19.42 3.80
CA LYS A 208 3.15 -20.86 3.47
C LYS A 208 2.70 -21.74 4.64
N LYS A 209 3.19 -21.47 5.86
CA LYS A 209 2.82 -22.23 7.07
C LYS A 209 1.33 -22.12 7.43
N TRP A 210 0.70 -20.99 7.13
CA TRP A 210 -0.70 -20.72 7.46
C TRP A 210 -1.68 -21.12 6.36
N ASP A 211 -1.19 -21.80 5.32
CA ASP A 211 -1.98 -22.24 4.17
C ASP A 211 -2.66 -21.07 3.44
N ILE A 212 -1.93 -19.94 3.34
CA ILE A 212 -2.34 -18.78 2.55
C ILE A 212 -1.63 -18.85 1.21
N ASP A 213 -2.45 -19.01 0.16
CA ASP A 213 -2.00 -19.13 -1.22
C ASP A 213 -1.24 -17.88 -1.69
N LEU A 214 0.09 -18.01 -1.79
CA LEU A 214 0.98 -16.94 -2.23
C LEU A 214 0.64 -16.45 -3.65
N GLU A 215 0.02 -17.27 -4.49
CA GLU A 215 -0.36 -16.83 -5.83
C GLU A 215 -1.55 -15.87 -5.83
N LYS A 216 -2.33 -15.82 -4.76
CA LYS A 216 -3.54 -14.99 -4.68
C LYS A 216 -3.36 -13.69 -3.91
N VAL A 217 -2.14 -13.39 -3.49
CA VAL A 217 -1.81 -12.19 -2.71
C VAL A 217 -0.85 -11.27 -3.46
N ALA A 218 -0.85 -9.99 -3.12
CA ALA A 218 0.19 -9.03 -3.48
C ALA A 218 1.06 -8.71 -2.26
N ILE A 219 2.36 -8.52 -2.44
CA ILE A 219 3.25 -8.14 -1.34
C ILE A 219 3.98 -6.86 -1.72
N ALA A 220 3.83 -5.80 -0.93
CA ALA A 220 4.65 -4.60 -1.03
C ALA A 220 5.78 -4.71 0.00
N ALA A 221 7.02 -4.71 -0.47
CA ALA A 221 8.19 -4.86 0.40
C ALA A 221 9.40 -4.11 -0.17
N PRO A 222 10.28 -3.60 0.70
CA PRO A 222 11.47 -2.90 0.27
C PRO A 222 12.40 -3.85 -0.48
N PHE A 223 12.83 -3.45 -1.68
CA PHE A 223 13.90 -4.11 -2.42
C PHE A 223 14.78 -3.03 -3.03
N ASN A 224 16.05 -3.01 -2.62
CA ASN A 224 17.04 -2.07 -3.16
C ASN A 224 18.45 -2.63 -2.98
N LYS A 225 19.39 -2.12 -3.79
CA LYS A 225 20.74 -2.67 -3.90
C LYS A 225 21.52 -2.69 -2.58
N VAL A 226 21.21 -1.78 -1.66
CA VAL A 226 21.92 -1.57 -0.39
C VAL A 226 21.26 -2.23 0.82
N GLY A 227 20.14 -2.94 0.65
CA GLY A 227 19.47 -3.62 1.77
C GLY A 227 18.66 -2.70 2.70
N PHE A 228 18.39 -1.45 2.30
CA PHE A 228 17.64 -0.49 3.12
C PHE A 228 16.22 -1.02 3.41
N GLN A 229 15.88 -1.14 4.71
CA GLN A 229 14.62 -1.70 5.22
C GLN A 229 14.34 -3.17 4.86
N MET A 230 15.31 -3.92 4.32
CA MET A 230 15.15 -5.33 3.96
C MET A 230 15.46 -6.22 5.18
N VAL A 231 14.42 -6.68 5.89
CA VAL A 231 14.57 -7.50 7.11
C VAL A 231 14.33 -8.99 6.80
N PRO A 232 15.21 -9.92 7.25
CA PRO A 232 16.34 -9.70 8.15
C PRO A 232 17.63 -9.24 7.47
N SER A 233 17.80 -9.53 6.18
CA SER A 233 18.88 -8.99 5.35
C SER A 233 18.45 -8.93 3.89
N LYS A 234 19.27 -8.29 3.06
CA LYS A 234 19.07 -8.25 1.62
C LYS A 234 19.02 -9.66 1.02
N GLU A 235 19.99 -10.49 1.38
CA GLU A 235 20.22 -11.84 0.86
C GLU A 235 19.06 -12.78 1.21
N GLU A 236 18.58 -12.73 2.45
CA GLU A 236 17.44 -13.55 2.87
C GLU A 236 16.14 -13.12 2.17
N CYS A 237 15.96 -11.82 1.93
CA CYS A 237 14.83 -11.31 1.16
C CYS A 237 14.91 -11.72 -0.33
N GLU A 238 16.08 -11.62 -0.95
CA GLU A 238 16.30 -12.06 -2.34
C GLU A 238 16.08 -13.57 -2.50
N LYS A 239 16.56 -14.38 -1.56
CA LYS A 239 16.32 -15.82 -1.54
C LYS A 239 14.83 -16.13 -1.42
N ALA A 240 14.13 -15.52 -0.46
CA ALA A 240 12.69 -15.70 -0.30
C ALA A 240 11.90 -15.24 -1.54
N LEU A 241 12.40 -14.23 -2.27
CA LEU A 241 11.80 -13.72 -3.50
C LEU A 241 11.96 -14.71 -4.65
N ALA A 242 13.15 -15.32 -4.80
CA ALA A 242 13.42 -16.35 -5.80
C ALA A 242 12.54 -17.60 -5.59
N ASP A 243 12.26 -17.96 -4.34
CA ASP A 243 11.44 -19.12 -3.95
C ASP A 243 9.92 -18.90 -4.07
N LEU A 244 9.48 -17.77 -4.64
CA LEU A 244 8.07 -17.52 -4.88
C LEU A 244 7.57 -18.26 -6.13
N PRO A 245 6.32 -18.75 -6.12
CA PRO A 245 5.76 -19.52 -7.23
C PRO A 245 5.49 -18.64 -8.47
N LYS A 246 5.29 -17.33 -8.29
CA LYS A 246 5.09 -16.39 -9.40
C LYS A 246 5.42 -14.94 -9.02
N PRO A 247 5.54 -14.04 -10.01
CA PRO A 247 5.66 -12.62 -9.75
C PRO A 247 4.41 -12.03 -9.07
N ASN A 248 4.55 -11.64 -7.81
CA ASN A 248 3.49 -11.00 -7.02
C ASN A 248 3.99 -9.87 -6.10
N VAL A 249 5.29 -9.54 -6.17
CA VAL A 249 5.92 -8.52 -5.30
C VAL A 249 5.95 -7.16 -5.98
N LEU A 250 5.49 -6.14 -5.27
CA LEU A 250 5.61 -4.73 -5.62
C LEU A 250 6.81 -4.16 -4.83
N ALA A 251 7.93 -3.94 -5.50
CA ALA A 251 9.12 -3.39 -4.86
C ALA A 251 8.89 -1.92 -4.50
N ILE A 252 9.03 -1.61 -3.22
CA ILE A 252 9.01 -0.25 -2.69
C ILE A 252 10.42 0.16 -2.23
N SER A 253 10.62 1.43 -1.90
CA SER A 253 11.92 1.94 -1.42
C SER A 253 13.10 1.64 -2.36
N ILE A 254 12.88 1.53 -3.67
CA ILE A 254 13.91 1.10 -4.64
C ILE A 254 15.12 2.05 -4.68
N LEU A 255 14.89 3.33 -4.38
CA LEU A 255 15.92 4.38 -4.32
C LEU A 255 16.64 4.45 -2.96
N ALA A 256 16.33 3.57 -2.01
CA ALA A 256 16.86 3.58 -0.64
C ALA A 256 16.79 4.99 -0.01
N ALA A 257 15.58 5.58 -0.05
CA ALA A 257 15.31 6.95 0.40
C ALA A 257 16.20 8.04 -0.23
N GLY A 258 16.67 7.81 -1.46
CA GLY A 258 17.47 8.74 -2.26
C GLY A 258 18.97 8.48 -2.17
N TYR A 259 19.40 7.41 -1.52
CA TYR A 259 20.81 7.00 -1.47
C TYR A 259 21.30 6.42 -2.81
N LEU A 260 20.41 5.80 -3.58
CA LEU A 260 20.72 5.23 -4.90
C LEU A 260 20.36 6.19 -6.04
N LYS A 261 21.18 6.19 -7.09
CA LYS A 261 20.83 6.84 -8.35
C LYS A 261 19.70 6.04 -9.03
N PRO A 262 18.79 6.70 -9.77
CA PRO A 262 17.69 6.01 -10.45
C PRO A 262 18.14 4.83 -11.32
N GLN A 263 19.16 5.01 -12.16
CA GLN A 263 19.67 3.94 -13.03
C GLN A 263 20.12 2.71 -12.22
N GLU A 264 20.89 2.92 -11.16
CA GLU A 264 21.41 1.84 -10.32
C GLU A 264 20.30 1.07 -9.60
N ALA A 265 19.28 1.79 -9.12
CA ALA A 265 18.11 1.17 -8.52
C ALA A 265 17.32 0.32 -9.53
N VAL A 266 17.10 0.85 -10.73
CA VAL A 266 16.35 0.17 -11.78
C VAL A 266 17.09 -1.08 -12.28
N ASP A 267 18.41 -0.99 -12.50
CA ASP A 267 19.22 -2.13 -12.93
C ASP A 267 19.21 -3.26 -11.88
N TYR A 268 19.26 -2.90 -10.59
CA TYR A 268 19.11 -3.87 -9.50
C TYR A 268 17.74 -4.55 -9.55
N ILE A 269 16.64 -3.80 -9.67
CA ILE A 269 15.29 -4.36 -9.75
C ILE A 269 15.08 -5.19 -11.03
N ALA A 270 15.74 -4.82 -12.13
CA ALA A 270 15.70 -5.57 -13.38
C ALA A 270 16.26 -6.99 -13.20
N GLY A 271 17.31 -7.14 -12.38
CA GLY A 271 17.96 -8.43 -12.09
C GLY A 271 17.22 -9.33 -11.10
N LEU A 272 16.18 -8.85 -10.42
CA LEU A 272 15.43 -9.64 -9.43
C LEU A 272 14.29 -10.46 -10.07
N PRO A 273 14.14 -11.75 -9.71
CA PRO A 273 13.00 -12.55 -10.12
C PRO A 273 11.73 -12.13 -9.37
N ASN A 274 10.56 -12.55 -9.84
CA ASN A 274 9.27 -12.44 -9.14
C ASN A 274 8.83 -11.02 -8.69
N ILE A 275 9.53 -9.98 -9.13
CA ILE A 275 9.05 -8.60 -9.05
C ILE A 275 7.94 -8.43 -10.08
N LYS A 276 6.70 -8.25 -9.59
CA LYS A 276 5.52 -7.91 -10.38
C LYS A 276 5.50 -6.45 -10.80
N GLY A 277 6.07 -5.57 -9.99
CA GLY A 277 6.03 -4.14 -10.22
C GLY A 277 6.86 -3.36 -9.22
N VAL A 278 6.89 -2.04 -9.40
CA VAL A 278 7.57 -1.11 -8.49
C VAL A 278 6.62 0.03 -8.11
N ALA A 279 6.80 0.58 -6.92
CA ALA A 279 6.19 1.85 -6.55
C ALA A 279 7.25 2.89 -6.18
N VAL A 280 7.18 4.07 -6.80
CA VAL A 280 8.16 5.14 -6.62
C VAL A 280 7.46 6.46 -6.31
N GLY A 281 7.88 7.11 -5.22
CA GLY A 281 7.41 8.44 -4.88
C GLY A 281 8.06 9.52 -5.76
N VAL A 282 7.25 10.43 -6.29
CA VAL A 282 7.71 11.60 -7.05
C VAL A 282 7.18 12.88 -6.39
N SER A 283 8.02 13.91 -6.33
CA SER A 283 7.68 15.18 -5.68
C SER A 283 7.84 16.41 -6.56
N LYS A 284 8.33 16.22 -7.79
CA LYS A 284 8.54 17.27 -8.79
C LYS A 284 8.18 16.71 -10.16
N GLU A 285 7.65 17.57 -11.04
CA GLU A 285 7.24 17.17 -12.39
C GLU A 285 8.38 16.58 -13.20
N LYS A 286 9.57 17.19 -13.12
CA LYS A 286 10.79 16.67 -13.75
C LYS A 286 11.04 15.21 -13.34
N HIS A 287 10.86 14.88 -12.05
CA HIS A 287 11.02 13.51 -11.56
C HIS A 287 9.90 12.58 -12.01
N ALA A 288 8.65 13.06 -12.09
CA ALA A 288 7.52 12.29 -12.64
C ALA A 288 7.81 11.86 -14.09
N VAL A 289 8.37 12.75 -14.90
CA VAL A 289 8.73 12.46 -16.29
C VAL A 289 9.95 11.54 -16.37
N GLU A 290 11.10 11.97 -15.82
CA GLU A 290 12.37 11.26 -15.99
C GLU A 290 12.36 9.86 -15.35
N THR A 291 11.75 9.72 -14.17
CA THR A 291 11.74 8.44 -13.44
C THR A 291 10.88 7.42 -14.17
N PHE A 292 9.67 7.79 -14.60
CA PHE A 292 8.77 6.83 -15.24
C PHE A 292 9.18 6.50 -16.68
N LYS A 293 9.79 7.43 -17.42
CA LYS A 293 10.46 7.09 -18.70
C LYS A 293 11.54 6.03 -18.50
N LEU A 294 12.45 6.25 -17.54
CA LEU A 294 13.51 5.30 -17.24
C LEU A 294 12.96 3.93 -16.81
N LEU A 295 11.94 3.92 -15.93
CA LEU A 295 11.31 2.68 -15.49
C LEU A 295 10.68 1.93 -16.66
N LYS A 296 9.95 2.64 -17.53
CA LYS A 296 9.32 2.06 -18.73
C LYS A 296 10.36 1.47 -19.67
N GLU A 297 11.45 2.18 -19.93
CA GLU A 297 12.52 1.72 -20.85
C GLU A 297 13.24 0.46 -20.36
N ARG A 298 13.29 0.22 -19.04
CA ARG A 298 14.13 -0.84 -18.45
C ARG A 298 13.34 -2.00 -17.84
N LEU A 299 12.06 -1.79 -17.49
CA LEU A 299 11.24 -2.77 -16.76
C LEU A 299 9.95 -3.19 -17.47
N SER A 300 9.54 -2.48 -18.53
CA SER A 300 8.35 -2.82 -19.32
C SER A 300 8.66 -3.71 -20.51
#